data_AF-A0A2P5VYD4-F1
#
_entry.id   AF-A0A2P5VYD4-F1
#
_cell.length_a   1.000
_cell.length_b   1.000
_cell.length_c   1.000
_cell.angle_alpha   90.00
_cell.angle_beta   90.00
_cell.angle_gamma   90.00
#
_symmetry.space_group_name_H-M   'P 1'
#
loop_
_entity.id
_entity.type
_entity.pdbx_description
1 polymer ?
#
loop_
_entity_poly.entity_id
_entity_poly.type
_entity_poly.pdbx_seq_one_letter_code
_entity_poly.pdbx_strand_id
1 'polypeptide(L)' 'MVVRIRLSRFGCKNKPFYRVMAANSRSPRDGKHLEVLGYYNPLPGQDGGKRMGLNFERVK' A
#
# COMPACT_ATOMS: atom_id res chain seq x y z
N MET A 1 18.95 -1.27 -10.76
CA MET A 1 17.84 -1.95 -10.04
C MET A 1 16.92 -0.85 -9.55
N VAL A 2 15.64 -0.81 -9.95
CA VAL A 2 14.77 0.35 -9.70
C VAL A 2 13.77 0.02 -8.59
N VAL A 3 13.75 0.85 -7.54
CA VAL A 3 12.75 0.81 -6.49
C VAL A 3 11.51 1.57 -6.96
N ARG A 4 10.33 0.97 -6.78
CA ARG A 4 9.04 1.59 -7.06
C ARG A 4 8.22 1.62 -5.79
N ILE A 5 7.59 2.76 -5.54
CA ILE A 5 6.51 2.85 -4.56
C ILE A 5 5.25 2.34 -5.25
N ARG A 6 4.65 1.28 -4.71
CA ARG A 6 3.47 0.63 -5.31
C ARG A 6 2.50 0.14 -4.25
N LEU A 7 1.27 -0.10 -4.68
CA LEU A 7 0.23 -0.71 -3.85
C LEU A 7 0.30 -2.23 -3.94
N SER A 8 0.37 -2.89 -2.79
CA SER A 8 0.15 -4.34 -2.69
C SER A 8 -1.25 -4.58 -2.14
N ARG A 9 -1.97 -5.52 -2.76
CA ARG A 9 -3.37 -5.81 -2.42
C ARG A 9 -3.41 -6.83 -1.30
N PHE A 10 -4.11 -6.46 -0.24
CA PHE A 10 -4.48 -7.29 0.89
C PHE A 10 -6.00 -7.33 1.04
N GLY A 11 -6.48 -8.17 1.95
CA GLY A 11 -7.90 -8.34 2.22
C GLY A 11 -8.55 -9.42 1.37
N CYS A 12 -9.86 -9.49 1.45
CA CYS A 12 -10.66 -10.58 0.90
C CYS A 12 -11.34 -10.17 -0.41
N LYS A 13 -12.00 -11.14 -1.06
CA LYS A 13 -12.96 -10.86 -2.13
C LYS A 13 -14.00 -9.85 -1.62
N ASN A 14 -14.30 -8.83 -2.43
CA ASN A 14 -15.20 -7.72 -2.11
C ASN A 14 -14.81 -6.86 -0.88
N LYS A 15 -13.62 -7.07 -0.29
CA LYS A 15 -13.09 -6.24 0.79
C LYS A 15 -11.60 -5.93 0.55
N PRO A 16 -11.29 -5.09 -0.47
CA PRO A 16 -9.91 -4.76 -0.79
C PRO A 16 -9.30 -3.82 0.25
N PHE A 17 -8.07 -4.12 0.66
CA PHE A 17 -7.21 -3.26 1.47
C PHE A 17 -5.86 -3.15 0.75
N TYR A 18 -5.22 -1.98 0.78
CA TYR A 18 -3.94 -1.81 0.11
C TYR A 18 -2.88 -1.34 1.11
N ARG A 19 -1.67 -1.86 0.95
CA ARG A 19 -0.48 -1.33 1.62
C ARG A 19 0.37 -0.59 0.61
N VAL A 20 0.87 0.59 1.00
CA VAL A 20 1.85 1.35 0.22
C VAL A 20 3.22 0.77 0.57
N MET A 21 3.93 0.24 -0.42
CA MET A 21 5.23 -0.42 -0.23
C MET A 21 6.28 0.14 -1.17
N ALA A 22 7.51 0.25 -0.68
CA ALA A 22 8.69 0.37 -1.51
C ALA A 22 9.21 -1.04 -1.87
N ALA A 23 9.25 -1.37 -3.15
CA ALA A 23 9.76 -2.67 -3.60
C ALA A 23 10.51 -2.55 -4.93
N ASN A 24 11.41 -3.50 -5.19
CA ASN A 24 12.08 -3.59 -6.48
C ASN A 24 11.06 -3.88 -7.60
N SER A 25 11.26 -3.25 -8.77
CA SER A 25 10.34 -3.38 -9.90
C SER A 25 10.12 -4.81 -10.40
N ARG A 26 11.09 -5.72 -10.18
CA ARG A 26 11.02 -7.13 -10.59
C ARG A 26 10.33 -8.03 -9.56
N SER A 27 10.12 -7.56 -8.33
CA SER A 27 9.50 -8.37 -7.27
C SER A 27 8.01 -8.58 -7.55
N PRO A 28 7.42 -9.76 -7.22
CA PRO A 28 5.97 -9.99 -7.31
C PRO A 28 5.16 -8.97 -6.49
N ARG A 29 3.90 -8.70 -6.85
CA ARG A 29 3.06 -7.66 -6.23
C ARG A 29 3.04 -7.74 -4.70
N ASP A 30 2.76 -8.93 -4.17
CA ASP A 30 2.63 -9.20 -2.73
C ASP A 30 3.87 -9.94 -2.16
N GLY A 31 4.98 -9.91 -2.90
CA GLY A 31 6.22 -10.58 -2.54
C GLY A 31 7.15 -9.73 -1.66
N LYS A 32 8.46 -10.00 -1.79
CA LYS A 32 9.50 -9.29 -1.05
C LYS A 32 9.48 -7.79 -1.35
N HIS A 33 9.24 -7.01 -0.31
CA HIS A 33 9.33 -5.55 -0.27
C HIS A 33 10.51 -5.13 0.60
N LEU A 34 10.95 -3.87 0.42
CA LEU A 34 11.97 -3.25 1.27
C LEU A 34 11.32 -2.75 2.55
N GLU A 35 10.23 -1.99 2.42
CA GLU A 35 9.54 -1.35 3.52
C GLU A 35 8.07 -1.06 3.20
N VAL A 36 7.23 -1.07 4.23
CA VAL A 36 5.84 -0.61 4.17
C VAL A 36 5.80 0.86 4.58
N LEU A 37 5.44 1.72 3.64
CA LEU A 37 5.37 3.18 3.82
C LEU A 37 4.02 3.65 4.34
N GLY A 38 2.99 2.80 4.27
CA GLY A 38 1.65 3.21 4.65
C GLY A 38 0.56 2.24 4.21
N TYR A 39 -0.68 2.73 4.26
CA TYR A 39 -1.87 1.98 3.88
C TYR A 39 -2.89 2.85 3.17
N TYR A 40 -3.75 2.19 2.40
CA TYR A 40 -4.87 2.77 1.71
C TYR A 40 -6.08 1.83 1.79
N ASN A 41 -7.16 2.32 2.40
CA ASN A 41 -8.44 1.64 2.44
C ASN A 41 -9.43 2.38 1.52
N PRO A 42 -9.80 1.78 0.37
CA PRO A 42 -10.73 2.39 -0.57
C PRO A 42 -12.19 2.32 -0.10
N LEU A 43 -12.50 1.48 0.87
CA LEU A 43 -13.85 1.34 1.40
C LEU A 43 -14.16 2.53 2.31
N PRO A 44 -15.30 3.22 2.09
CA PRO A 44 -15.69 4.33 2.94
C PRO A 44 -15.93 3.84 4.38
N GLY A 45 -15.44 4.61 5.35
CA GLY A 45 -15.84 4.45 6.74
C GLY A 45 -17.29 4.90 6.98
N GLN A 46 -17.73 4.86 8.23
CA GLN A 46 -19.05 5.41 8.61
C GLN A 46 -19.18 6.91 8.25
N ASP A 47 -18.06 7.62 8.25
CA ASP A 47 -17.95 9.05 7.92
C ASP A 47 -17.95 9.34 6.39
N GLY A 48 -18.09 8.31 5.54
CA GLY A 48 -18.04 8.44 4.07
C GLY A 48 -16.62 8.65 3.49
N GLY A 49 -15.63 8.95 4.32
CA GLY A 49 -14.24 9.15 3.91
C GLY A 49 -13.47 7.86 3.63
N LYS A 50 -12.59 7.90 2.62
CA LYS A 50 -11.57 6.87 2.36
C LYS A 50 -10.39 7.10 3.30
N ARG A 51 -9.86 6.03 3.90
CA ARG A 51 -8.77 6.15 4.89
C ARG A 51 -7.43 5.85 4.23
N MET A 52 -6.48 6.77 4.35
CA MET A 52 -5.10 6.54 3.93
C MET A 52 -4.14 7.09 4.98
N GLY A 53 -3.03 6.40 5.19
CA GLY A 53 -1.95 6.85 6.05
C GLY A 53 -0.62 6.59 5.36
N LEU A 54 0.25 7.60 5.32
CA LEU A 54 1.57 7.52 4.70
C LEU A 54 2.60 8.08 5.67
N ASN A 55 3.73 7.38 5.82
CA ASN A 55 4.86 7.87 6.60
C ASN A 55 5.73 8.79 5.72
N PHE A 56 5.47 10.09 5.80
CA PHE A 56 6.15 11.10 4.98
C PHE A 56 7.66 11.22 5.26
N GLU A 57 8.12 10.89 6.47
CA GLU A 57 9.55 10.94 6.82
C GLU A 57 10.36 9.91 6.03
N ARG A 58 9.74 8.81 5.63
CA ARG A 58 10.38 7.70 4.89
C ARG A 58 10.25 7.85 3.37
N VAL A 59 9.38 8.75 2.92
CA VAL A 59 9.12 8.98 1.48
C VAL A 59 9.93 10.15 0.93
N LYS A 60 10.31 11.10 1.79
CA LYS A 60 11.18 12.22 1.45
C LYS A 60 12.61 11.75 1.17
#